data_AF-A0A950MJ38-F1
#
_entry.id   AF-A0A950MJ38-F1
#
_cell.length_a   1.000
_cell.length_b   1.000
_cell.length_c   1.000
_cell.angle_alpha   90.00
_cell.angle_beta   90.00
_cell.angle_gamma   90.00
#
_symmetry.space_group_name_H-M   'P 1'
#
loop_
_entity.id
_entity.type
_entity.pdbx_description
1 polymer ?
#
loop_
_entity_poly.entity_id
_entity_poly.type
_entity_poly.pdbx_seq_one_letter_code
_entity_poly.pdbx_strand_id
1 'polypeptide(L)'
;GTVTGATTFPLILGALSIVTSIIGTLIVGRGNVTKGGIMNSLYSGMVLAGVLSAAAFAWAAHQEFGDGVVVGTQTIGWLGIFGCALVGLLVTGLITYITEIYTGTSFPPVKNIAKASVTGHATNIISGLAVSMQATALPALVIVVGILVAYALAGLYGVGIAVMSMLSMAGIVVAIDSFGPITDNAGGIAEMAEMPEDVRNVTDPLDAVGNTTKAVTKGYAIGSAALAAVVLFASFLQELSDKCKAEPALACASNPIAFGLQDPYVLCGLFIGGLLPYLFASLSMESVGRAGGAVVEEVRRQFREMPGIMDGSQKPNYATTVDIVTRAALKEMILPALIPVGVPILIVLASFFLPNNGGAKLMGGVLVGSIVTGLFLALAMTAGGGAWDNAKKYIEDGNYGGKGSPAHAAAVTGDTVGDPYKDTAGPAINPMIKVLNIVALLLVGFLVH
;
A
#
# COMPACT_ATOMS: atom_id res chain seq x y z
N GLY A 1 1.77 -16.48 -31.10
CA GLY A 1 2.68 -15.59 -30.35
C GLY A 1 4.03 -16.23 -30.14
N THR A 2 5.06 -15.43 -29.86
CA THR A 2 6.43 -15.93 -29.63
C THR A 2 6.74 -15.95 -28.12
N VAL A 3 7.71 -16.78 -27.69
CA VAL A 3 8.25 -16.73 -26.31
C VAL A 3 8.75 -15.32 -25.97
N THR A 4 9.28 -14.61 -26.97
CA THR A 4 9.67 -13.20 -26.88
C THR A 4 8.48 -12.29 -26.60
N GLY A 5 7.32 -12.52 -27.23
CA GLY A 5 6.10 -11.76 -26.94
C GLY A 5 5.60 -11.96 -25.51
N ALA A 6 5.72 -13.18 -24.96
CA ALA A 6 5.36 -13.45 -23.57
C ALA A 6 6.29 -12.75 -22.55
N THR A 7 7.55 -12.52 -22.88
CA THR A 7 8.48 -11.80 -21.99
C THR A 7 8.38 -10.28 -22.13
N THR A 8 8.09 -9.76 -23.33
CA THR A 8 7.98 -8.30 -23.57
C THR A 8 6.60 -7.74 -23.26
N PHE A 9 5.53 -8.53 -23.33
CA PHE A 9 4.16 -8.05 -23.16
C PHE A 9 3.92 -7.26 -21.86
N PRO A 10 4.39 -7.68 -20.67
CA PRO A 10 4.30 -6.86 -19.45
C PRO A 10 4.92 -5.46 -19.59
N LEU A 11 6.02 -5.34 -20.34
CA LEU A 11 6.69 -4.06 -20.60
C LEU A 11 5.85 -3.19 -21.56
N ILE A 12 5.22 -3.81 -22.56
CA ILE A 12 4.31 -3.15 -23.49
C ILE A 12 3.10 -2.57 -22.74
N LEU A 13 2.48 -3.33 -21.83
CA LEU A 13 1.39 -2.84 -20.98
C LEU A 13 1.78 -1.58 -20.21
N GLY A 14 2.99 -1.61 -19.61
CA GLY A 14 3.57 -0.45 -18.92
C GLY A 14 3.73 0.76 -19.84
N ALA A 15 4.37 0.57 -21.00
CA ALA A 15 4.62 1.64 -21.97
C ALA A 15 3.32 2.28 -22.50
N LEU A 16 2.32 1.46 -22.84
CA LEU A 16 1.02 1.95 -23.29
C LEU A 16 0.30 2.74 -22.19
N SER A 17 0.37 2.23 -20.95
CA SER A 17 -0.29 2.89 -19.81
C SER A 17 0.32 4.23 -19.42
N ILE A 18 1.59 4.47 -19.72
CA ILE A 18 2.22 5.79 -19.57
C ILE A 18 1.50 6.80 -20.47
N VAL A 19 1.29 6.46 -21.74
CA VAL A 19 0.64 7.35 -22.70
C VAL A 19 -0.82 7.60 -22.30
N THR A 20 -1.56 6.57 -21.93
CA THR A 20 -2.97 6.72 -21.51
C THR A 20 -3.09 7.47 -20.19
N SER A 21 -2.15 7.29 -19.26
CA SER A 21 -2.08 8.07 -18.01
C SER A 21 -1.85 9.55 -18.30
N ILE A 22 -0.93 9.91 -19.22
CA ILE A 22 -0.71 11.30 -19.63
C ILE A 22 -2.01 11.90 -20.19
N ILE A 23 -2.69 11.18 -21.09
CA ILE A 23 -3.96 11.63 -21.67
C ILE A 23 -5.04 11.82 -20.58
N GLY A 24 -5.15 10.87 -19.64
CA GLY A 24 -6.07 10.96 -18.51
C GLY A 24 -5.81 12.21 -17.66
N THR A 25 -4.55 12.48 -17.32
CA THR A 25 -4.13 13.66 -16.54
C THR A 25 -4.50 14.97 -17.23
N LEU A 26 -4.39 15.05 -18.57
CA LEU A 26 -4.70 16.28 -19.33
C LEU A 26 -6.17 16.72 -19.27
N ILE A 27 -7.08 15.82 -18.89
CA ILE A 27 -8.53 16.09 -18.78
C ILE A 27 -8.95 16.43 -17.35
N VAL A 28 -8.16 16.04 -16.35
CA VAL A 28 -8.38 16.42 -14.95
C VAL A 28 -8.42 17.94 -14.82
N GLY A 29 -9.46 18.46 -14.16
CA GLY A 29 -9.61 19.89 -13.91
C GLY A 29 -10.13 20.70 -15.09
N ARG A 30 -10.54 20.07 -16.21
CA ARG A 30 -11.19 20.77 -17.31
C ARG A 30 -12.65 21.07 -17.00
N GLY A 31 -13.09 22.29 -17.35
CA GLY A 31 -14.46 22.78 -17.13
C GLY A 31 -14.64 23.49 -15.77
N ASN A 32 -15.88 23.82 -15.42
CA ASN A 32 -16.20 24.45 -14.13
C ASN A 32 -16.31 23.39 -13.03
N VAL A 33 -15.16 23.06 -12.41
CA VAL A 33 -15.12 22.14 -11.27
C VAL A 33 -15.59 22.85 -10.00
N THR A 34 -16.73 22.42 -9.47
CA THR A 34 -17.23 22.90 -8.17
C THR A 34 -16.44 22.27 -7.01
N LYS A 35 -16.50 22.86 -5.81
CA LYS A 35 -15.84 22.32 -4.60
C LYS A 35 -16.18 20.85 -4.32
N GLY A 36 -17.44 20.44 -4.54
CA GLY A 36 -17.86 19.04 -4.36
C GLY A 36 -17.47 18.10 -5.51
N GLY A 37 -16.96 18.63 -6.63
CA GLY A 37 -16.63 17.88 -7.84
C GLY A 37 -15.15 17.54 -7.99
N ILE A 38 -14.29 17.92 -7.05
CA ILE A 38 -12.82 17.75 -7.16
C ILE A 38 -12.47 16.25 -7.27
N MET A 39 -12.99 15.41 -6.38
CA MET A 39 -12.73 13.96 -6.41
C MET A 39 -13.24 13.32 -7.71
N ASN A 40 -14.44 13.69 -8.16
CA ASN A 40 -15.01 13.20 -9.43
C ASN A 40 -14.14 13.62 -10.63
N SER A 41 -13.54 14.81 -10.59
CA SER A 41 -12.60 15.26 -11.62
C SER A 41 -11.35 14.38 -11.65
N LEU A 42 -10.77 14.06 -10.50
CA LEU A 42 -9.62 13.14 -10.41
C LEU A 42 -9.97 11.73 -10.92
N TYR A 43 -11.13 11.20 -10.52
CA TYR A 43 -11.60 9.91 -11.01
C TYR A 43 -11.94 9.90 -12.50
N SER A 44 -12.41 11.00 -13.07
CA SER A 44 -12.64 11.08 -14.52
C SER A 44 -11.35 10.85 -15.31
N GLY A 45 -10.22 11.38 -14.83
CA GLY A 45 -8.90 11.14 -15.41
C GLY A 45 -8.47 9.68 -15.26
N MET A 46 -8.65 9.09 -14.08
CA MET A 46 -8.34 7.68 -13.83
C MET A 46 -9.18 6.72 -14.68
N VAL A 47 -10.50 6.94 -14.77
CA VAL A 47 -11.42 6.13 -15.57
C VAL A 47 -11.06 6.23 -17.04
N LEU A 48 -10.81 7.44 -17.55
CA LEU A 48 -10.39 7.62 -18.94
C LEU A 48 -9.07 6.90 -19.23
N ALA A 49 -8.07 7.06 -18.37
CA ALA A 49 -6.80 6.36 -18.51
C ALA A 49 -7.01 4.85 -18.52
N GLY A 50 -7.86 4.31 -17.64
CA GLY A 50 -8.20 2.89 -17.57
C GLY A 50 -8.91 2.38 -18.83
N VAL A 51 -9.90 3.11 -19.35
CA VAL A 51 -10.62 2.74 -20.60
C VAL A 51 -9.69 2.75 -21.81
N LEU A 52 -8.85 3.78 -21.93
CA LEU A 52 -7.87 3.86 -23.00
C LEU A 52 -6.80 2.75 -22.87
N SER A 53 -6.35 2.45 -21.64
CA SER A 53 -5.44 1.34 -21.37
C SER A 53 -6.08 0.01 -21.78
N ALA A 54 -7.35 -0.24 -21.45
CA ALA A 54 -8.06 -1.44 -21.87
C ALA A 54 -8.08 -1.60 -23.40
N ALA A 55 -8.38 -0.53 -24.15
CA ALA A 55 -8.36 -0.56 -25.61
C ALA A 55 -6.94 -0.83 -26.15
N ALA A 56 -5.92 -0.19 -25.57
CA ALA A 56 -4.52 -0.39 -25.94
C ALA A 56 -4.04 -1.82 -25.62
N PHE A 57 -4.48 -2.40 -24.50
CA PHE A 57 -4.16 -3.76 -24.09
C PHE A 57 -4.81 -4.79 -24.98
N ALA A 58 -6.05 -4.56 -25.43
CA ALA A 58 -6.71 -5.42 -26.42
C ALA A 58 -5.90 -5.48 -27.71
N TRP A 59 -5.46 -4.32 -28.21
CA TRP A 59 -4.60 -4.23 -29.39
C TRP A 59 -3.27 -4.97 -29.18
N ALA A 60 -2.57 -4.72 -28.07
CA ALA A 60 -1.28 -5.35 -27.78
C ALA A 60 -1.42 -6.88 -27.59
N ALA A 61 -2.46 -7.33 -26.89
CA ALA A 61 -2.72 -8.75 -26.68
C ALA A 61 -2.98 -9.45 -28.02
N HIS A 62 -3.75 -8.84 -28.91
CA HIS A 62 -3.99 -9.39 -30.24
C HIS A 62 -2.70 -9.48 -31.07
N GLN A 63 -1.82 -8.47 -31.03
CA GLN A 63 -0.55 -8.51 -31.77
C GLN A 63 0.40 -9.60 -31.25
N GLU A 64 0.56 -9.71 -29.93
CA GLU A 64 1.54 -10.62 -29.33
C GLU A 64 1.02 -12.07 -29.21
N PHE A 65 -0.28 -12.26 -29.03
CA PHE A 65 -0.91 -13.57 -28.74
C PHE A 65 -2.00 -13.98 -29.73
N GLY A 66 -2.17 -13.27 -30.86
CA GLY A 66 -3.23 -13.54 -31.85
C GLY A 66 -3.27 -14.99 -32.34
N ASP A 67 -2.10 -15.55 -32.67
CA ASP A 67 -1.96 -16.96 -33.09
C ASP A 67 -1.98 -17.97 -31.93
N GLY A 68 -2.17 -17.50 -30.69
CA GLY A 68 -2.01 -18.28 -29.47
C GLY A 68 -0.55 -18.55 -29.09
N VAL A 69 -0.27 -18.74 -27.81
CA VAL A 69 1.03 -19.18 -27.29
C VAL A 69 0.83 -20.47 -26.52
N VAL A 70 1.63 -21.49 -26.82
CA VAL A 70 1.64 -22.73 -26.04
C VAL A 70 2.62 -22.56 -24.88
N VAL A 71 2.11 -22.57 -23.65
CA VAL A 71 2.91 -22.58 -22.42
C VAL A 71 2.67 -23.92 -21.72
N GLY A 72 3.67 -24.82 -21.80
CA GLY A 72 3.51 -26.19 -21.31
C GLY A 72 2.44 -26.96 -22.11
N THR A 73 1.39 -27.42 -21.42
CA THR A 73 0.25 -28.14 -22.04
C THR A 73 -0.95 -27.26 -22.36
N GLN A 74 -0.90 -25.96 -22.04
CA GLN A 74 -2.01 -25.04 -22.27
C GLN A 74 -1.72 -24.10 -23.45
N THR A 75 -2.69 -23.95 -24.34
CA THR A 75 -2.69 -22.90 -25.35
C THR A 75 -3.38 -21.67 -24.78
N ILE A 76 -2.59 -20.63 -24.52
CA ILE A 76 -3.10 -19.36 -24.03
C ILE A 76 -3.37 -18.45 -25.23
N GLY A 77 -4.65 -18.16 -25.47
CA GLY A 77 -5.10 -17.24 -26.51
C GLY A 77 -5.09 -15.78 -26.04
N TRP A 78 -5.05 -14.85 -27.00
CA TRP A 78 -5.06 -13.41 -26.71
C TRP A 78 -6.26 -12.94 -25.87
N LEU A 79 -7.43 -13.56 -26.02
CA LEU A 79 -8.62 -13.25 -25.23
C LEU A 79 -8.44 -13.57 -23.74
N GLY A 80 -7.74 -14.66 -23.42
CA GLY A 80 -7.43 -15.02 -22.02
C GLY A 80 -6.48 -14.00 -21.39
N ILE A 81 -5.41 -13.65 -22.11
CA ILE A 81 -4.44 -12.63 -21.67
C ILE A 81 -5.09 -11.25 -21.52
N PHE A 82 -5.90 -10.84 -22.49
CA PHE A 82 -6.64 -9.59 -22.43
C PHE A 82 -7.63 -9.59 -21.25
N GLY A 83 -8.32 -10.72 -21.01
CA GLY A 83 -9.17 -10.90 -19.85
C GLY A 83 -8.41 -10.74 -18.53
N CYS A 84 -7.21 -11.30 -18.41
CA CYS A 84 -6.34 -11.08 -17.23
C CYS A 84 -5.95 -9.60 -17.06
N ALA A 85 -5.63 -8.90 -18.14
CA ALA A 85 -5.33 -7.46 -18.07
C ALA A 85 -6.57 -6.66 -17.63
N LEU A 86 -7.76 -6.96 -18.15
CA LEU A 86 -9.00 -6.35 -17.69
C LEU A 86 -9.27 -6.61 -16.20
N VAL A 87 -9.01 -7.83 -15.71
CA VAL A 87 -9.10 -8.14 -14.27
C VAL A 87 -8.19 -7.21 -13.47
N GLY A 88 -6.95 -6.97 -13.90
CA GLY A 88 -6.04 -6.03 -13.24
C GLY A 88 -6.56 -4.59 -13.17
N LEU A 89 -7.14 -4.09 -14.27
CA LEU A 89 -7.78 -2.77 -14.30
C LEU A 89 -9.01 -2.70 -13.40
N LEU A 90 -9.85 -3.73 -13.40
CA LEU A 90 -11.04 -3.81 -12.55
C LEU A 90 -10.68 -3.88 -11.07
N VAL A 91 -9.68 -4.68 -10.71
CA VAL A 91 -9.16 -4.77 -9.34
C VAL A 91 -8.64 -3.41 -8.88
N THR A 92 -7.91 -2.68 -9.73
CA THR A 92 -7.49 -1.29 -9.46
C THR A 92 -8.68 -0.41 -9.09
N GLY A 93 -9.68 -0.33 -9.97
CA GLY A 93 -10.85 0.53 -9.76
C GLY A 93 -11.66 0.13 -8.52
N LEU A 94 -11.87 -1.17 -8.29
CA LEU A 94 -12.61 -1.67 -7.14
C LEU A 94 -11.88 -1.38 -5.82
N ILE A 95 -10.57 -1.62 -5.73
CA ILE A 95 -9.80 -1.33 -4.52
C ILE A 95 -9.84 0.16 -4.22
N THR A 96 -9.64 1.00 -5.24
CA THR A 96 -9.73 2.46 -5.11
C THR A 96 -11.09 2.90 -4.57
N TYR A 97 -12.18 2.41 -5.15
CA TYR A 97 -13.54 2.77 -4.72
C TYR A 97 -13.86 2.24 -3.32
N ILE A 98 -13.49 1.00 -3.00
CA ILE A 98 -13.69 0.41 -1.67
C ILE A 98 -12.92 1.22 -0.62
N THR A 99 -11.67 1.62 -0.89
CA THR A 99 -10.91 2.45 0.05
C THR A 99 -11.62 3.78 0.30
N GLU A 100 -12.17 4.42 -0.73
CA GLU A 100 -12.96 5.65 -0.58
C GLU A 100 -14.19 5.45 0.34
N ILE A 101 -14.89 4.31 0.27
CA ILE A 101 -16.03 4.02 1.15
C ILE A 101 -15.61 4.03 2.63
N TYR A 102 -14.42 3.51 2.94
CA TYR A 102 -13.95 3.42 4.32
C TYR A 102 -13.27 4.68 4.83
N THR A 103 -12.75 5.54 3.94
CA THR A 103 -11.99 6.73 4.34
C THR A 103 -12.68 8.04 4.00
N GLY A 104 -13.65 8.08 3.08
CA GLY A 104 -14.31 9.31 2.66
C GLY A 104 -15.34 9.83 3.67
N THR A 105 -15.38 11.16 3.86
CA THR A 105 -16.27 11.86 4.79
C THR A 105 -17.77 11.70 4.47
N SER A 106 -18.09 11.37 3.22
CA SER A 106 -19.47 11.15 2.77
C SER A 106 -20.06 9.83 3.25
N PHE A 107 -19.22 8.86 3.62
CA PHE A 107 -19.64 7.48 3.88
C PHE A 107 -19.86 7.16 5.36
N PRO A 108 -20.69 6.14 5.69
CA PRO A 108 -21.00 5.77 7.06
C PRO A 108 -19.79 5.44 7.96
N PRO A 109 -18.73 4.74 7.51
CA PRO A 109 -17.61 4.38 8.40
C PRO A 109 -16.97 5.59 9.09
N VAL A 110 -16.66 6.64 8.34
CA VAL A 110 -16.09 7.89 8.88
C VAL A 110 -17.07 8.64 9.76
N LYS A 111 -18.34 8.75 9.31
CA LYS A 111 -19.41 9.41 10.09
C LYS A 111 -19.65 8.73 11.44
N ASN A 112 -19.50 7.41 11.50
CA ASN A 112 -19.63 6.64 12.75
C ASN A 112 -18.48 6.94 13.71
N ILE A 113 -17.24 7.04 13.21
CA ILE A 113 -16.08 7.45 14.04
C ILE A 113 -16.28 8.88 14.57
N ALA A 114 -16.70 9.81 13.70
CA ALA A 114 -16.99 11.19 14.10
C ALA A 114 -18.11 11.26 15.15
N LYS A 115 -19.18 10.46 14.99
CA LYS A 115 -20.26 10.35 15.98
C LYS A 115 -19.74 9.77 17.31
N ALA A 116 -18.86 8.77 17.26
CA ALA A 116 -18.26 8.18 18.45
C ALA A 116 -17.41 9.20 19.23
N SER A 117 -16.80 10.19 18.55
CA SER A 117 -16.08 11.28 19.21
C SER A 117 -16.94 12.08 20.19
N VAL A 118 -18.27 12.14 20.01
CA VAL A 118 -19.19 12.81 20.95
C VAL A 118 -19.15 12.16 22.34
N THR A 119 -18.92 10.85 22.40
CA THR A 119 -18.79 10.11 23.66
C THR A 119 -17.36 10.06 24.19
N GLY A 120 -16.40 10.72 23.52
CA GLY A 120 -15.03 10.93 23.98
C GLY A 120 -13.95 10.11 23.27
N HIS A 121 -12.72 10.25 23.75
CA HIS A 121 -11.50 9.71 23.11
C HIS A 121 -11.55 8.18 22.96
N ALA A 122 -11.92 7.44 24.01
CA ALA A 122 -11.88 5.98 24.00
C ALA A 122 -12.83 5.37 22.95
N THR A 123 -14.05 5.93 22.83
CA THR A 123 -15.05 5.44 21.87
C THR A 123 -14.66 5.79 20.43
N ASN A 124 -14.02 6.93 20.20
CA ASN A 124 -13.40 7.26 18.92
C ASN A 124 -12.32 6.23 18.52
N ILE A 125 -11.40 5.88 19.42
CA ILE A 125 -10.35 4.90 19.14
C ILE A 125 -10.93 3.51 18.89
N ILE A 126 -11.89 3.06 19.70
CA ILE A 126 -12.56 1.76 19.50
C ILE A 126 -13.25 1.72 18.14
N SER A 127 -14.00 2.77 17.78
CA SER A 127 -14.71 2.85 16.51
C SER A 127 -13.74 2.86 15.32
N GLY A 128 -12.64 3.59 15.42
CA GLY A 128 -11.64 3.63 14.35
C GLY A 128 -10.95 2.28 14.15
N LEU A 129 -10.52 1.60 15.23
CA LEU A 129 -9.94 0.26 15.15
C LEU A 129 -10.92 -0.76 14.55
N ALA A 130 -12.20 -0.67 14.89
CA ALA A 130 -13.22 -1.53 14.30
C ALA A 130 -13.35 -1.29 12.79
N VAL A 131 -13.39 -0.04 12.35
CA VAL A 131 -13.40 0.34 10.93
C VAL A 131 -12.13 -0.14 10.22
N SER A 132 -10.96 -0.01 10.85
CA SER A 132 -9.68 -0.52 10.33
C SER A 132 -9.76 -2.01 9.99
N MET A 133 -10.28 -2.83 10.90
CA MET A 133 -10.42 -4.28 10.68
C MET A 133 -11.44 -4.59 9.57
N GLN A 134 -12.58 -3.90 9.57
CA GLN A 134 -13.64 -4.07 8.55
C GLN A 134 -13.15 -3.69 7.14
N ALA A 135 -12.35 -2.64 7.02
CA ALA A 135 -11.83 -2.13 5.76
C ALA A 135 -10.97 -3.14 4.99
N THR A 136 -10.50 -4.21 5.65
CA THR A 136 -9.70 -5.27 5.01
C THR A 136 -10.53 -6.29 4.23
N ALA A 137 -11.81 -6.47 4.58
CA ALA A 137 -12.62 -7.59 4.11
C ALA A 137 -12.90 -7.53 2.60
N LEU A 138 -13.45 -6.40 2.14
CA LEU A 138 -13.81 -6.24 0.73
C LEU A 138 -12.58 -6.19 -0.21
N PRO A 139 -11.49 -5.46 0.09
CA PRO A 139 -10.30 -5.49 -0.75
C PRO A 139 -9.69 -6.89 -0.84
N ALA A 140 -9.62 -7.64 0.27
CA ALA A 140 -9.12 -9.01 0.26
C ALA A 140 -9.96 -9.93 -0.64
N LEU A 141 -11.30 -9.83 -0.58
CA LEU A 141 -12.19 -10.59 -1.47
C LEU A 141 -11.99 -10.24 -2.94
N VAL A 142 -11.83 -8.94 -3.27
CA VAL A 142 -11.53 -8.49 -4.63
C VAL A 142 -10.22 -9.09 -5.13
N ILE A 143 -9.18 -9.10 -4.29
CA ILE A 143 -7.89 -9.71 -4.62
C ILE A 143 -8.04 -11.22 -4.86
N VAL A 144 -8.75 -11.94 -3.97
CA VAL A 144 -8.98 -13.39 -4.12
C VAL A 144 -9.72 -13.71 -5.42
N VAL A 145 -10.82 -13.00 -5.71
CA VAL A 145 -11.56 -13.20 -6.96
C VAL A 145 -10.68 -12.85 -8.17
N GLY A 146 -9.92 -11.76 -8.11
CA GLY A 146 -8.98 -11.37 -9.15
C GLY A 146 -7.93 -12.44 -9.44
N ILE A 147 -7.33 -13.03 -8.40
CA ILE A 147 -6.37 -14.14 -8.53
C ILE A 147 -7.04 -15.34 -9.18
N LEU A 148 -8.19 -15.78 -8.68
CA LEU A 148 -8.87 -16.99 -9.18
C LEU A 148 -9.31 -16.84 -10.63
N VAL A 149 -9.87 -15.69 -11.00
CA VAL A 149 -10.29 -15.41 -12.39
C VAL A 149 -9.06 -15.33 -13.31
N ALA A 150 -8.02 -14.58 -12.94
CA ALA A 150 -6.82 -14.47 -13.75
C ALA A 150 -6.10 -15.81 -13.91
N TYR A 151 -6.06 -16.64 -12.85
CA TYR A 151 -5.52 -17.98 -12.89
C TYR A 151 -6.32 -18.93 -13.78
N ALA A 152 -7.66 -18.86 -13.73
CA ALA A 152 -8.52 -19.66 -14.59
C ALA A 152 -8.37 -19.32 -16.08
N LEU A 153 -8.02 -18.06 -16.40
CA LEU A 153 -7.88 -17.59 -17.78
C LEU A 153 -6.51 -17.92 -18.41
N ALA A 154 -5.41 -17.81 -17.65
CA ALA A 154 -4.06 -17.99 -18.19
C ALA A 154 -3.02 -18.48 -17.14
N GLY A 155 -3.46 -19.18 -16.10
CA GLY A 155 -2.61 -19.73 -15.05
C GLY A 155 -1.81 -18.66 -14.28
N LEU A 156 -0.65 -19.05 -13.76
CA LEU A 156 0.23 -18.14 -13.00
C LEU A 156 0.70 -16.94 -13.84
N TYR A 157 0.93 -17.14 -15.14
CA TYR A 157 1.27 -16.05 -16.03
C TYR A 157 0.12 -15.03 -16.13
N GLY A 158 -1.13 -15.51 -16.24
CA GLY A 158 -2.34 -14.68 -16.19
C GLY A 158 -2.45 -13.85 -14.92
N VAL A 159 -2.16 -14.44 -13.75
CA VAL A 159 -2.07 -13.70 -12.48
C VAL A 159 -1.02 -12.60 -12.59
N GLY A 160 0.17 -12.92 -13.10
CA GLY A 160 1.24 -11.94 -13.37
C GLY A 160 0.80 -10.79 -14.28
N ILE A 161 0.06 -11.08 -15.35
CA ILE A 161 -0.49 -10.06 -16.25
C ILE A 161 -1.52 -9.18 -15.54
N ALA A 162 -2.41 -9.75 -14.71
CA ALA A 162 -3.35 -8.95 -13.92
C ALA A 162 -2.61 -8.00 -12.96
N VAL A 163 -1.54 -8.47 -12.30
CA VAL A 163 -0.69 -7.62 -11.45
C VAL A 163 -0.02 -6.52 -12.25
N MET A 164 0.57 -6.87 -13.40
CA MET A 164 1.26 -5.90 -14.26
C MET A 164 0.31 -4.86 -14.84
N SER A 165 -0.91 -5.26 -15.19
CA SER A 165 -1.97 -4.34 -15.62
C SER A 165 -2.48 -3.44 -14.49
N MET A 166 -2.49 -3.92 -13.25
CA MET A 166 -2.76 -3.06 -12.11
C MET A 166 -1.64 -2.03 -11.99
N LEU A 167 -0.38 -2.48 -11.91
CA LEU A 167 0.81 -1.65 -11.74
C LEU A 167 1.04 -0.66 -12.88
N SER A 168 0.63 -0.97 -14.11
CA SER A 168 0.81 -0.09 -15.27
C SER A 168 0.04 1.23 -15.13
N MET A 169 -1.02 1.26 -14.32
CA MET A 169 -1.77 2.47 -13.98
C MET A 169 -1.05 3.37 -12.95
N ALA A 170 0.17 3.02 -12.53
CA ALA A 170 0.93 3.80 -11.56
C ALA A 170 1.10 5.28 -11.95
N GLY A 171 1.21 5.61 -13.24
CA GLY A 171 1.37 6.99 -13.70
C GLY A 171 0.25 7.92 -13.22
N ILE A 172 -1.01 7.56 -13.50
CA ILE A 172 -2.16 8.36 -13.06
C ILE A 172 -2.40 8.25 -11.55
N VAL A 173 -2.16 7.09 -10.94
CA VAL A 173 -2.34 6.90 -9.49
C VAL A 173 -1.35 7.76 -8.71
N VAL A 174 -0.06 7.77 -9.08
CA VAL A 174 0.96 8.60 -8.43
C VAL A 174 0.70 10.10 -8.64
N ALA A 175 0.14 10.50 -9.79
CA ALA A 175 -0.28 11.88 -10.00
C ALA A 175 -1.40 12.30 -9.02
N ILE A 176 -2.39 11.42 -8.81
CA ILE A 176 -3.48 11.62 -7.84
C ILE A 176 -2.98 11.58 -6.39
N ASP A 177 -1.98 10.76 -6.09
CA ASP A 177 -1.33 10.71 -4.78
C ASP A 177 -0.60 12.01 -4.48
N SER A 178 0.19 12.49 -5.45
CA SER A 178 1.01 13.71 -5.34
C SER A 178 0.16 14.97 -5.19
N PHE A 179 -1.09 14.95 -5.65
CA PHE A 179 -2.03 16.05 -5.45
C PHE A 179 -2.21 16.39 -3.96
N GLY A 180 -2.33 15.38 -3.09
CA GLY A 180 -2.60 15.60 -1.66
C GLY A 180 -1.49 16.37 -0.92
N PRO A 181 -0.22 15.91 -0.94
CA PRO A 181 0.88 16.66 -0.32
C PRO A 181 1.09 18.06 -0.90
N ILE A 182 0.78 18.28 -2.17
CA ILE A 182 0.88 19.62 -2.79
C ILE A 182 -0.19 20.56 -2.19
N THR A 183 -1.43 20.08 -2.07
CA THR A 183 -2.54 20.89 -1.55
C THR A 183 -2.42 21.16 -0.05
N ASP A 184 -1.88 20.20 0.70
CA ASP A 184 -1.57 20.30 2.12
C ASP A 184 -0.50 21.39 2.36
N ASN A 185 0.62 21.34 1.62
CA ASN A 185 1.64 22.39 1.68
C ASN A 185 1.12 23.76 1.24
N ALA A 186 0.26 23.83 0.23
CA ALA A 186 -0.35 25.09 -0.20
C ALA A 186 -1.20 25.71 0.92
N GLY A 187 -2.01 24.91 1.61
CA GLY A 187 -2.78 25.36 2.77
C GLY A 187 -1.89 25.80 3.94
N GLY A 188 -0.82 25.06 4.22
CA GLY A 188 0.17 25.43 5.25
C GLY A 188 0.89 26.75 4.93
N ILE A 189 1.31 26.95 3.68
CA ILE A 189 1.94 28.22 3.24
C ILE A 189 0.94 29.38 3.35
N ALA A 190 -0.31 29.18 2.95
CA ALA A 190 -1.34 30.21 3.05
C ALA A 190 -1.56 30.66 4.51
N GLU A 191 -1.55 29.72 5.46
CA GLU A 191 -1.64 30.05 6.89
C GLU A 191 -0.42 30.79 7.40
N MET A 192 0.78 30.26 7.13
CA MET A 192 2.03 30.84 7.61
C MET A 192 2.32 32.22 7.02
N ALA A 193 1.73 32.54 5.86
CA ALA A 193 1.80 33.84 5.22
C ALA A 193 0.62 34.77 5.54
N GLU A 194 -0.28 34.38 6.46
CA GLU A 194 -1.47 35.14 6.86
C GLU A 194 -2.32 35.61 5.66
N MET A 195 -2.45 34.74 4.65
CA MET A 195 -3.24 35.05 3.46
C MET A 195 -4.74 35.17 3.81
N PRO A 196 -5.54 35.92 3.03
CA PRO A 196 -6.94 36.12 3.38
C PRO A 196 -7.76 34.82 3.28
N GLU A 197 -8.91 34.79 3.98
CA GLU A 197 -9.76 33.60 4.09
C GLU A 197 -10.25 33.05 2.74
N ASP A 198 -10.33 33.88 1.70
CA ASP A 198 -10.72 33.43 0.36
C ASP A 198 -9.73 32.42 -0.24
N VAL A 199 -8.43 32.56 0.05
CA VAL A 199 -7.39 31.60 -0.32
C VAL A 199 -7.59 30.28 0.45
N ARG A 200 -7.81 30.35 1.76
CA ARG A 200 -8.08 29.17 2.61
C ARG A 200 -9.34 28.42 2.17
N ASN A 201 -10.38 29.17 1.80
CA ASN A 201 -11.63 28.64 1.25
C ASN A 201 -11.47 27.86 -0.07
N VAL A 202 -10.33 28.03 -0.76
CA VAL A 202 -9.93 27.25 -1.94
C VAL A 202 -9.03 26.08 -1.55
N THR A 203 -8.04 26.29 -0.69
CA THR A 203 -7.07 25.23 -0.31
C THR A 203 -7.70 24.14 0.55
N ASP A 204 -8.59 24.48 1.47
CA ASP A 204 -9.11 23.51 2.45
C ASP A 204 -9.97 22.40 1.79
N PRO A 205 -10.86 22.69 0.81
CA PRO A 205 -11.53 21.64 0.03
C PRO A 205 -10.56 20.77 -0.77
N LEU A 206 -9.45 21.34 -1.27
CA LEU A 206 -8.44 20.59 -2.01
C LEU A 206 -7.67 19.64 -1.08
N ASP A 207 -7.28 20.11 0.11
CA ASP A 207 -6.63 19.30 1.16
C ASP A 207 -7.51 18.12 1.61
N ALA A 208 -8.80 18.37 1.86
CA ALA A 208 -9.75 17.33 2.26
C ALA A 208 -9.85 16.20 1.21
N VAL A 209 -9.86 16.57 -0.07
CA VAL A 209 -9.81 15.59 -1.17
C VAL A 209 -8.45 14.91 -1.23
N GLY A 210 -7.37 15.67 -1.03
CA GLY A 210 -5.99 15.19 -0.93
C GLY A 210 -5.79 14.08 0.10
N ASN A 211 -6.42 14.16 1.27
CA ASN A 211 -6.34 13.10 2.29
C ASN A 211 -7.05 11.82 1.85
N THR A 212 -8.18 11.96 1.17
CA THR A 212 -8.89 10.81 0.60
C THR A 212 -8.09 10.19 -0.54
N THR A 213 -7.47 10.99 -1.41
CA THR A 213 -6.63 10.48 -2.50
C THR A 213 -5.39 9.77 -1.98
N LYS A 214 -4.70 10.34 -0.98
CA LYS A 214 -3.58 9.68 -0.24
C LYS A 214 -3.99 8.31 0.29
N ALA A 215 -5.19 8.17 0.85
CA ALA A 215 -5.66 6.88 1.37
C ALA A 215 -5.92 5.88 0.23
N VAL A 216 -6.62 6.32 -0.83
CA VAL A 216 -6.95 5.52 -2.01
C VAL A 216 -5.70 4.99 -2.71
N THR A 217 -4.70 5.84 -2.91
CA THR A 217 -3.44 5.50 -3.60
C THR A 217 -2.60 4.54 -2.76
N LYS A 218 -2.56 4.71 -1.44
CA LYS A 218 -1.94 3.74 -0.52
C LYS A 218 -2.67 2.40 -0.55
N GLY A 219 -4.00 2.40 -0.57
CA GLY A 219 -4.82 1.18 -0.73
C GLY A 219 -4.48 0.42 -2.02
N TYR A 220 -4.38 1.13 -3.14
CA TYR A 220 -3.89 0.58 -4.41
C TYR A 220 -2.46 0.02 -4.29
N ALA A 221 -1.54 0.76 -3.66
CA ALA A 221 -0.15 0.32 -3.50
C ALA A 221 -0.05 -0.96 -2.67
N ILE A 222 -0.87 -1.11 -1.64
CA ILE A 222 -0.94 -2.31 -0.80
C ILE A 222 -1.57 -3.49 -1.58
N GLY A 223 -2.70 -3.26 -2.25
CA GLY A 223 -3.37 -4.32 -3.03
C GLY A 223 -2.51 -4.87 -4.16
N SER A 224 -1.86 -3.98 -4.93
CA SER A 224 -0.92 -4.35 -5.99
C SER A 224 0.32 -5.08 -5.46
N ALA A 225 0.78 -4.70 -4.27
CA ALA A 225 1.91 -5.36 -3.63
C ALA A 225 1.61 -6.78 -3.18
N ALA A 226 0.45 -7.02 -2.59
CA ALA A 226 0.05 -8.36 -2.18
C ALA A 226 -0.05 -9.29 -3.39
N LEU A 227 -0.67 -8.82 -4.48
CA LEU A 227 -0.71 -9.54 -5.75
C LEU A 227 0.68 -9.79 -6.33
N ALA A 228 1.55 -8.78 -6.35
CA ALA A 228 2.93 -8.93 -6.80
C ALA A 228 3.73 -9.91 -5.94
N ALA A 229 3.50 -9.93 -4.64
CA ALA A 229 4.18 -10.85 -3.74
C ALA A 229 3.74 -12.31 -3.98
N VAL A 230 2.49 -12.56 -4.35
CA VAL A 230 2.03 -13.90 -4.80
C VAL A 230 2.78 -14.34 -6.07
N VAL A 231 2.98 -13.42 -7.02
CA VAL A 231 3.75 -13.70 -8.24
C VAL A 231 5.22 -13.94 -7.91
N LEU A 232 5.83 -13.12 -7.04
CA LEU A 232 7.21 -13.33 -6.59
C LEU A 232 7.39 -14.66 -5.85
N PHE A 233 6.41 -15.08 -5.06
CA PHE A 233 6.41 -16.40 -4.43
C PHE A 233 6.31 -17.52 -5.47
N ALA A 234 5.48 -17.37 -6.50
CA ALA A 234 5.46 -18.31 -7.62
C ALA A 234 6.82 -18.38 -8.34
N SER A 235 7.47 -17.23 -8.56
CA SER A 235 8.83 -17.17 -9.11
C SER A 235 9.85 -17.86 -8.20
N PHE A 236 9.73 -17.72 -6.87
CA PHE A 236 10.57 -18.44 -5.91
C PHE A 236 10.40 -19.95 -6.03
N LEU A 237 9.17 -20.45 -6.13
CA LEU A 237 8.90 -21.87 -6.34
C LEU A 237 9.49 -22.38 -7.67
N GLN A 238 9.37 -21.56 -8.73
CA GLN A 238 9.88 -21.91 -10.04
C GLN A 238 11.42 -21.94 -10.07
N GLU A 239 12.08 -20.91 -9.55
CA GLU A 239 13.54 -20.84 -9.44
C GLU A 239 14.09 -22.03 -8.65
N LEU A 240 13.41 -22.37 -7.56
CA LEU A 240 13.76 -23.53 -6.77
C LEU A 240 13.62 -24.84 -7.56
N SER A 241 12.50 -25.01 -8.29
CA SER A 241 12.30 -26.19 -9.14
C SER A 241 13.35 -26.29 -10.25
N ASP A 242 13.68 -25.18 -10.90
CA ASP A 242 14.61 -25.15 -12.02
C ASP A 242 16.04 -25.42 -11.58
N LYS A 243 16.45 -24.90 -10.41
CA LYS A 243 17.73 -25.28 -9.78
C LYS A 243 17.81 -26.77 -9.46
N CYS A 244 16.75 -27.33 -8.88
CA CYS A 244 16.70 -28.76 -8.56
C CYS A 244 16.80 -29.66 -9.81
N LYS A 245 16.31 -29.20 -10.97
CA LYS A 245 16.47 -29.91 -12.24
C LYS A 245 17.87 -29.72 -12.83
N ALA A 246 18.44 -28.52 -12.72
CA ALA A 246 19.73 -28.17 -13.28
C ALA A 246 20.90 -28.86 -12.56
N GLU A 247 20.75 -29.15 -11.28
CA GLU A 247 21.81 -29.74 -10.43
C GLU A 247 21.36 -31.08 -9.81
N PRO A 248 21.54 -32.21 -10.52
CA PRO A 248 21.10 -33.54 -10.06
C PRO A 248 21.72 -34.02 -8.75
N ALA A 249 22.81 -33.39 -8.32
CA ALA A 249 23.50 -33.68 -7.07
C ALA A 249 22.77 -33.12 -5.83
N LEU A 250 21.85 -32.17 -6.01
CA LEU A 250 21.10 -31.58 -4.90
C LEU A 250 20.06 -32.56 -4.35
N ALA A 251 19.86 -32.53 -3.03
CA ALA A 251 18.86 -33.38 -2.36
C ALA A 251 17.44 -33.21 -2.92
N CYS A 252 17.12 -32.03 -3.46
CA CYS A 252 15.82 -31.75 -4.05
C CYS A 252 15.58 -32.35 -5.45
N ALA A 253 16.62 -32.81 -6.14
CA ALA A 253 16.48 -33.49 -7.43
C ALA A 253 15.83 -34.87 -7.27
N SER A 254 16.13 -35.55 -6.16
CA SER A 254 15.57 -36.86 -5.81
C SER A 254 14.33 -36.76 -4.92
N ASN A 255 14.17 -35.67 -4.17
CA ASN A 255 13.01 -35.42 -3.31
C ASN A 255 12.40 -34.03 -3.59
N PRO A 256 11.39 -33.95 -4.48
CA PRO A 256 10.75 -32.68 -4.84
C PRO A 256 10.22 -31.94 -3.61
N ILE A 257 10.45 -30.62 -3.57
CA ILE A 257 9.99 -29.79 -2.46
C ILE A 257 8.48 -29.58 -2.56
N ALA A 258 7.74 -30.24 -1.66
CA ALA A 258 6.31 -30.01 -1.48
C ALA A 258 6.06 -29.06 -0.31
N PHE A 259 5.20 -28.06 -0.52
CA PHE A 259 4.79 -27.09 0.49
C PHE A 259 3.45 -27.48 1.12
N GLY A 260 3.41 -28.66 1.75
CA GLY A 260 2.23 -29.15 2.46
C GLY A 260 2.06 -28.46 3.81
N LEU A 261 0.84 -28.07 4.19
CA LEU A 261 0.55 -27.48 5.51
C LEU A 261 0.79 -28.44 6.67
N GLN A 262 0.81 -29.75 6.38
CA GLN A 262 1.20 -30.79 7.34
C GLN A 262 2.71 -30.84 7.61
N ASP A 263 3.54 -30.18 6.78
CA ASP A 263 4.97 -30.11 7.01
C ASP A 263 5.29 -29.08 8.11
N PRO A 264 5.97 -29.49 9.19
CA PRO A 264 6.25 -28.59 10.31
C PRO A 264 7.13 -27.40 9.91
N TYR A 265 8.03 -27.53 8.93
CA TYR A 265 8.84 -26.40 8.48
C TYR A 265 8.01 -25.33 7.80
N VAL A 266 7.03 -25.73 6.97
CA VAL A 266 6.10 -24.80 6.34
C VAL A 266 5.24 -24.11 7.39
N LEU A 267 4.71 -24.85 8.36
CA LEU A 267 3.87 -24.29 9.43
C LEU A 267 4.65 -23.32 10.33
N CYS A 268 5.85 -23.68 10.77
CA CYS A 268 6.74 -22.78 11.50
C CYS A 268 7.06 -21.53 10.68
N GLY A 269 7.31 -21.71 9.38
CA GLY A 269 7.54 -20.61 8.45
C GLY A 269 6.35 -19.67 8.39
N LEU A 270 5.12 -20.18 8.33
CA LEU A 270 3.92 -19.35 8.33
C LEU A 270 3.80 -18.49 9.59
N PHE A 271 4.09 -19.03 10.78
CA PHE A 271 4.09 -18.26 12.02
C PHE A 271 5.20 -17.20 12.06
N ILE A 272 6.42 -17.57 11.64
CA ILE A 272 7.55 -16.63 11.56
C ILE A 272 7.29 -15.54 10.53
N GLY A 273 6.75 -15.87 9.36
CA GLY A 273 6.35 -14.88 8.37
C GLY A 273 5.23 -14.00 8.89
N GLY A 274 4.25 -14.61 9.55
CA GLY A 274 3.08 -13.95 10.10
C GLY A 274 3.39 -12.88 11.13
N LEU A 275 4.43 -13.09 11.96
CA LEU A 275 4.84 -12.13 12.99
C LEU A 275 5.64 -10.94 12.43
N LEU A 276 6.29 -11.06 11.25
CA LEU A 276 7.17 -9.98 10.75
C LEU A 276 6.42 -8.66 10.54
N PRO A 277 5.23 -8.63 9.91
CA PRO A 277 4.47 -7.39 9.77
C PRO A 277 4.10 -6.75 11.09
N TYR A 278 3.72 -7.54 12.10
CA TYR A 278 3.39 -7.03 13.43
C TYR A 278 4.61 -6.45 14.14
N LEU A 279 5.74 -7.16 14.11
CA LEU A 279 6.99 -6.69 14.72
C LEU A 279 7.48 -5.40 14.04
N PHE A 280 7.50 -5.39 12.71
CA PHE A 280 7.90 -4.24 11.91
C PHE A 280 7.00 -3.01 12.19
N ALA A 281 5.67 -3.22 12.20
CA ALA A 281 4.72 -2.16 12.47
C ALA A 281 4.85 -1.61 13.89
N SER A 282 4.99 -2.49 14.89
CA SER A 282 5.19 -2.09 16.29
C SER A 282 6.42 -1.22 16.46
N LEU A 283 7.57 -1.63 15.91
CA LEU A 283 8.81 -0.86 15.99
C LEU A 283 8.64 0.51 15.32
N SER A 284 8.03 0.54 14.13
CA SER A 284 7.77 1.78 13.39
C SER A 284 6.88 2.74 14.18
N MET A 285 5.82 2.23 14.82
CA MET A 285 4.92 3.04 15.65
C MET A 285 5.62 3.59 16.89
N GLU A 286 6.40 2.77 17.59
CA GLU A 286 7.14 3.23 18.76
C GLU A 286 8.18 4.30 18.41
N SER A 287 8.87 4.15 17.27
CA SER A 287 9.83 5.14 16.78
C SER A 287 9.17 6.50 16.54
N VAL A 288 7.97 6.53 15.93
CA VAL A 288 7.19 7.77 15.76
C VAL A 288 6.73 8.32 17.11
N GLY A 289 6.27 7.46 18.03
CA GLY A 289 5.87 7.87 19.37
C GLY A 289 7.02 8.56 20.16
N ARG A 290 8.22 7.99 20.10
CA ARG A 290 9.42 8.59 20.71
C ARG A 290 9.77 9.93 20.07
N ALA A 291 9.81 10.00 18.74
CA ALA A 291 10.16 11.22 18.01
C ALA A 291 9.11 12.33 18.22
N GLY A 292 7.82 12.00 18.13
CA GLY A 292 6.72 12.92 18.37
C GLY A 292 6.70 13.44 19.81
N GLY A 293 6.96 12.57 20.79
CA GLY A 293 7.12 12.98 22.20
C GLY A 293 8.24 14.01 22.39
N ALA A 294 9.41 13.77 21.78
CA ALA A 294 10.53 14.71 21.82
C ALA A 294 10.20 16.07 21.15
N VAL A 295 9.45 16.06 20.04
CA VAL A 295 8.95 17.29 19.41
C VAL A 295 8.01 18.06 20.33
N VAL A 296 7.08 17.38 21.00
CA VAL A 296 6.15 18.01 21.94
C VAL A 296 6.90 18.65 23.12
N GLU A 297 7.88 17.95 23.70
CA GLU A 297 8.69 18.50 24.78
C GLU A 297 9.50 19.72 24.34
N GLU A 298 10.08 19.69 23.14
CA GLU A 298 10.82 20.83 22.60
C GLU A 298 9.90 22.02 22.32
N VAL A 299 8.73 21.82 21.69
CA VAL A 299 7.76 22.88 21.44
C VAL A 299 7.29 23.51 22.76
N ARG A 300 7.01 22.70 23.79
CA ARG A 300 6.65 23.20 25.13
C ARG A 300 7.79 23.98 25.78
N ARG A 301 9.03 23.51 25.64
CA ARG A 301 10.22 24.23 26.13
C ARG A 301 10.33 25.60 25.47
N GLN A 302 10.19 25.66 24.14
CA GLN A 302 10.23 26.91 23.40
C GLN A 302 9.14 27.88 23.85
N PHE A 303 7.88 27.45 23.98
CA PHE A 303 6.81 28.34 24.46
C PHE A 303 7.03 28.84 25.90
N ARG A 304 7.61 28.01 26.78
CA ARG A 304 7.90 28.41 28.16
C ARG A 304 9.07 29.38 28.27
N GLU A 305 10.13 29.16 27.50
CA GLU A 305 11.40 29.90 27.60
C GLU A 305 11.48 31.10 26.65
N MET A 306 10.62 31.14 25.63
CA MET A 306 10.52 32.23 24.65
C MET A 306 9.06 32.72 24.54
N PRO A 307 8.54 33.48 25.53
CA PRO A 307 7.13 33.89 25.58
C PRO A 307 6.68 34.70 24.36
N GLY A 308 7.62 35.42 23.71
CA GLY A 308 7.35 36.22 22.51
C GLY A 308 6.91 35.41 21.28
N ILE A 309 6.95 34.08 21.34
CA ILE A 309 6.39 33.23 20.27
C ILE A 309 4.87 33.31 20.26
N MET A 310 4.22 33.32 21.43
CA MET A 310 2.75 33.29 21.53
C MET A 310 2.11 34.64 21.19
N ASP A 311 2.83 35.74 21.37
CA ASP A 311 2.40 37.09 20.98
C ASP A 311 2.89 37.51 19.57
N GLY A 312 3.67 36.65 18.90
CA GLY A 312 4.18 36.87 17.55
C GLY A 312 5.40 37.79 17.44
N SER A 313 5.91 38.33 18.55
CA SER A 313 7.08 39.22 18.55
C SER A 313 8.41 38.50 18.31
N GLN A 314 8.45 37.18 18.53
CA GLN A 314 9.64 36.35 18.39
C GLN A 314 9.38 35.13 17.50
N LYS A 315 10.34 34.83 16.60
CA LYS A 315 10.27 33.61 15.78
C LYS A 315 10.71 32.38 16.59
N PRO A 316 9.98 31.25 16.48
CA PRO A 316 10.40 29.99 17.09
C PRO A 316 11.64 29.41 16.37
N ASN A 317 12.34 28.51 17.05
CA ASN A 317 13.49 27.82 16.48
C ASN A 317 13.05 26.53 15.77
N TYR A 318 12.78 26.66 14.47
CA TYR A 318 12.40 25.53 13.61
C TYR A 318 13.53 24.50 13.45
N ALA A 319 14.79 24.93 13.45
CA ALA A 319 15.93 24.06 13.16
C ALA A 319 16.09 22.95 14.21
N THR A 320 15.81 23.25 15.48
CA THR A 320 15.88 22.25 16.56
C THR A 320 14.83 21.16 16.38
N THR A 321 13.58 21.51 16.03
CA THR A 321 12.53 20.53 15.76
C THR A 321 12.88 19.65 14.56
N VAL A 322 13.43 20.24 13.50
CA VAL A 322 13.90 19.51 12.31
C VAL A 322 15.05 18.55 12.65
N ASP A 323 16.03 18.98 13.45
CA ASP A 323 17.16 18.13 13.88
C ASP A 323 16.69 16.92 14.70
N ILE A 324 15.74 17.11 15.62
CA ILE A 324 15.15 16.04 16.44
C ILE A 324 14.55 14.95 15.54
N VAL A 325 13.64 15.33 14.63
CA VAL A 325 12.96 14.35 13.76
C VAL A 325 13.93 13.71 12.77
N THR A 326 14.92 14.46 12.27
CA THR A 326 15.93 13.94 11.33
C THR A 326 16.80 12.88 11.98
N ARG A 327 17.36 13.15 13.15
CA ARG A 327 18.22 12.19 13.88
C ARG A 327 17.44 10.96 14.30
N ALA A 328 16.22 11.16 14.80
CA ALA A 328 15.34 10.06 15.17
C ALA A 328 15.05 9.17 13.94
N ALA A 329 14.59 9.75 12.83
CA ALA A 329 14.29 8.99 11.61
C ALA A 329 15.50 8.18 11.10
N LEU A 330 16.69 8.81 11.04
CA LEU A 330 17.92 8.14 10.58
C LEU A 330 18.33 6.95 11.46
N LYS A 331 18.23 7.09 12.78
CA LYS A 331 18.62 6.05 13.73
C LYS A 331 17.57 4.93 13.80
N GLU A 332 16.31 5.31 13.83
CA GLU A 332 15.19 4.41 14.12
C GLU A 332 14.80 3.55 12.90
N MET A 333 15.07 4.01 11.67
CA MET A 333 14.75 3.22 10.46
C MET A 333 15.62 1.97 10.28
N ILE A 334 16.79 1.90 10.94
CA ILE A 334 17.78 0.84 10.72
C ILE A 334 17.21 -0.52 11.14
N LEU A 335 16.67 -0.63 12.34
CA LEU A 335 16.21 -1.91 12.88
C LEU A 335 15.03 -2.48 12.07
N PRO A 336 13.95 -1.74 11.77
CA PRO A 336 12.88 -2.23 10.90
C PRO A 336 13.38 -2.63 9.50
N ALA A 337 14.30 -1.86 8.90
CA ALA A 337 14.84 -2.17 7.57
C ALA A 337 15.69 -3.45 7.53
N LEU A 338 16.34 -3.81 8.65
CA LEU A 338 17.12 -5.04 8.76
C LEU A 338 16.23 -6.29 8.83
N ILE A 339 14.98 -6.21 9.28
CA ILE A 339 14.10 -7.38 9.43
C ILE A 339 13.90 -8.13 8.10
N PRO A 340 13.40 -7.51 7.01
CA PRO A 340 13.16 -8.23 5.75
C PRO A 340 14.43 -8.73 5.05
N VAL A 341 15.60 -8.21 5.40
CA VAL A 341 16.90 -8.65 4.85
C VAL A 341 17.52 -9.74 5.71
N GLY A 342 17.48 -9.56 7.04
CA GLY A 342 18.10 -10.45 8.01
C GLY A 342 17.37 -11.77 8.14
N VAL A 343 16.02 -11.79 8.10
CA VAL A 343 15.25 -13.02 8.26
C VAL A 343 15.59 -14.05 7.17
N PRO A 344 15.62 -13.71 5.86
CA PRO A 344 16.02 -14.67 4.84
C PRO A 344 17.45 -15.19 5.04
N ILE A 345 18.39 -14.32 5.42
CA ILE A 345 19.79 -14.71 5.69
C ILE A 345 19.85 -15.70 6.86
N LEU A 346 19.13 -15.43 7.95
CA LEU A 346 19.06 -16.33 9.10
C LEU A 346 18.47 -17.69 8.73
N ILE A 347 17.46 -17.74 7.84
CA ILE A 347 16.88 -18.99 7.35
C ILE A 347 17.89 -19.76 6.49
N VAL A 348 18.68 -19.08 5.65
CA VAL A 348 19.78 -19.71 4.90
C VAL A 348 20.80 -20.30 5.87
N LEU A 349 21.22 -19.56 6.90
CA LEU A 349 22.17 -20.08 7.88
C LEU A 349 21.60 -21.26 8.67
N ALA A 350 20.31 -21.20 9.02
CA ALA A 350 19.62 -22.32 9.67
C ALA A 350 19.49 -23.53 8.74
N SER A 351 19.37 -23.32 7.42
CA SER A 351 19.14 -24.39 6.44
C SER A 351 20.23 -25.47 6.49
N PHE A 352 21.48 -25.10 6.77
CA PHE A 352 22.60 -26.04 6.91
C PHE A 352 22.43 -27.06 8.04
N PHE A 353 21.54 -26.80 8.99
CA PHE A 353 21.22 -27.67 10.11
C PHE A 353 19.86 -28.36 9.96
N LEU A 354 19.12 -28.08 8.88
CA LEU A 354 17.77 -28.59 8.66
C LEU A 354 17.76 -29.67 7.57
N PRO A 355 17.41 -30.92 7.90
CA PRO A 355 17.33 -31.99 6.90
C PRO A 355 16.14 -31.79 5.94
N ASN A 356 16.11 -32.60 4.88
CA ASN A 356 14.95 -32.74 3.98
C ASN A 356 14.48 -31.44 3.31
N ASN A 357 15.43 -30.60 2.91
CA ASN A 357 15.18 -29.27 2.35
C ASN A 357 14.36 -28.37 3.29
N GLY A 358 14.51 -28.54 4.61
CA GLY A 358 13.75 -27.81 5.62
C GLY A 358 13.92 -26.30 5.52
N GLY A 359 15.11 -25.82 5.14
CA GLY A 359 15.36 -24.38 4.92
C GLY A 359 14.50 -23.77 3.81
N ALA A 360 14.41 -24.42 2.65
CA ALA A 360 13.55 -23.97 1.55
C ALA A 360 12.06 -23.97 1.92
N LYS A 361 11.60 -25.01 2.62
CA LYS A 361 10.21 -25.12 3.10
C LYS A 361 9.87 -24.05 4.13
N LEU A 362 10.79 -23.82 5.07
CA LEU A 362 10.69 -22.78 6.09
C LEU A 362 10.63 -21.40 5.43
N MET A 363 11.53 -21.13 4.47
CA MET A 363 11.52 -19.88 3.71
C MET A 363 10.19 -19.66 2.99
N GLY A 364 9.70 -20.67 2.26
CA GLY A 364 8.41 -20.53 1.57
C GLY A 364 7.24 -20.27 2.52
N GLY A 365 7.23 -20.92 3.69
CA GLY A 365 6.28 -20.62 4.76
C GLY A 365 6.39 -19.16 5.24
N VAL A 366 7.61 -18.65 5.44
CA VAL A 366 7.85 -17.25 5.85
C VAL A 366 7.33 -16.26 4.80
N LEU A 367 7.58 -16.52 3.51
CA LEU A 367 7.08 -15.68 2.43
C LEU A 367 5.55 -15.63 2.44
N VAL A 368 4.87 -16.78 2.43
CA VAL A 368 3.39 -16.83 2.44
C VAL A 368 2.82 -16.21 3.71
N GLY A 369 3.38 -16.51 4.88
CA GLY A 369 2.94 -15.98 6.16
C GLY A 369 3.00 -14.45 6.18
N SER A 370 4.11 -13.88 5.69
CA SER A 370 4.30 -12.41 5.63
C SER A 370 3.33 -11.73 4.65
N ILE A 371 3.00 -12.39 3.53
CA ILE A 371 2.08 -11.86 2.54
C ILE A 371 0.67 -11.79 3.12
N VAL A 372 0.20 -12.89 3.72
CA VAL A 372 -1.16 -12.98 4.26
C VAL A 372 -1.34 -11.99 5.40
N THR A 373 -0.53 -12.06 6.46
CA THR A 373 -0.72 -11.15 7.61
C THR A 373 -0.41 -9.70 7.26
N GLY A 374 0.61 -9.48 6.42
CA GLY A 374 1.03 -8.15 6.02
C GLY A 374 -0.01 -7.43 5.15
N LEU A 375 -0.72 -8.14 4.27
CA LEU A 375 -1.84 -7.56 3.51
C LEU A 375 -2.93 -7.01 4.44
N PHE A 376 -3.42 -7.82 5.37
CA PHE A 376 -4.50 -7.42 6.28
C PHE A 376 -4.05 -6.27 7.19
N LEU A 377 -2.83 -6.37 7.77
CA LEU A 377 -2.32 -5.34 8.66
C LEU A 377 -2.09 -4.02 7.93
N ALA A 378 -1.48 -4.04 6.74
CA ALA A 378 -1.24 -2.83 5.96
C ALA A 378 -2.55 -2.13 5.58
N LEU A 379 -3.54 -2.89 5.05
CA LEU A 379 -4.85 -2.34 4.71
C LEU A 379 -5.54 -1.73 5.94
N ALA A 380 -5.56 -2.45 7.06
CA ALA A 380 -6.17 -1.98 8.29
C ALA A 380 -5.54 -0.68 8.78
N MET A 381 -4.21 -0.62 8.81
CA MET A 381 -3.49 0.54 9.34
C MET A 381 -3.68 1.79 8.45
N THR A 382 -3.58 1.61 7.14
CA THR A 382 -3.75 2.71 6.17
C THR A 382 -5.18 3.23 6.12
N ALA A 383 -6.18 2.35 5.96
CA ALA A 383 -7.57 2.77 5.89
C ALA A 383 -8.05 3.32 7.25
N GLY A 384 -7.64 2.68 8.35
CA GLY A 384 -7.94 3.12 9.71
C GLY A 384 -7.47 4.53 10.02
N GLY A 385 -6.19 4.81 9.80
CA GLY A 385 -5.63 6.15 10.00
C GLY A 385 -6.28 7.18 9.08
N GLY A 386 -6.54 6.84 7.81
CA GLY A 386 -7.28 7.73 6.91
C GLY A 386 -8.71 8.03 7.40
N ALA A 387 -9.39 7.04 7.98
CA ALA A 387 -10.73 7.21 8.52
C ALA A 387 -10.76 8.10 9.77
N TRP A 388 -9.75 8.00 10.66
CA TRP A 388 -9.62 8.91 11.81
C TRP A 388 -9.39 10.37 11.39
N ASP A 389 -8.51 10.60 10.43
CA ASP A 389 -8.22 11.95 9.91
C ASP A 389 -9.47 12.59 9.31
N ASN A 390 -10.16 11.85 8.45
CA ASN A 390 -11.37 12.35 7.81
C ASN A 390 -12.54 12.46 8.79
N ALA A 391 -12.57 11.70 9.89
CA ALA A 391 -13.53 11.90 10.96
C ALA A 391 -13.27 13.21 11.73
N LYS A 392 -12.00 13.57 11.95
CA LYS A 392 -11.60 14.88 12.49
C LYS A 392 -12.03 16.00 11.54
N LYS A 393 -11.68 15.91 10.25
CA LYS A 393 -12.09 16.92 9.25
C LYS A 393 -13.61 17.09 9.16
N TYR A 394 -14.37 15.99 9.22
CA TYR A 394 -15.83 16.04 9.24
C TYR A 394 -16.38 16.87 10.41
N ILE A 395 -15.76 16.79 11.59
CA ILE A 395 -16.11 17.63 12.75
C ILE A 395 -15.64 19.07 12.54
N GLU A 396 -14.46 19.29 11.96
CA GLU A 396 -13.94 20.62 11.64
C GLU A 396 -14.83 21.42 10.68
N ASP A 397 -15.58 20.73 9.80
CA ASP A 397 -16.59 21.31 8.90
C ASP A 397 -17.88 21.75 9.63
N GLY A 398 -17.90 21.71 10.97
CA GLY A 398 -19.01 22.21 11.80
C GLY A 398 -19.95 21.13 12.33
N ASN A 399 -19.73 19.86 12.01
CA ASN A 399 -20.51 18.77 12.60
C ASN A 399 -20.13 18.55 14.07
N TYR A 400 -21.09 18.12 14.89
CA TYR A 400 -20.87 17.76 16.30
C TYR A 400 -20.18 18.84 17.15
N GLY A 401 -20.38 20.12 16.83
CA GLY A 401 -19.89 21.26 17.60
C GLY A 401 -18.67 21.96 17.01
N GLY A 402 -18.08 21.45 15.92
CA GLY A 402 -17.01 22.18 15.22
C GLY A 402 -15.66 22.15 15.93
N LYS A 403 -14.71 22.93 15.40
CA LYS A 403 -13.37 23.14 15.97
C LYS A 403 -13.44 23.61 17.42
N GLY A 404 -12.58 23.05 18.28
CA GLY A 404 -12.51 23.39 19.71
C GLY A 404 -13.55 22.72 20.61
N SER A 405 -14.51 21.98 20.03
CA SER A 405 -15.47 21.20 20.81
C SER A 405 -14.83 19.97 21.49
N PRO A 406 -15.44 19.40 22.54
CA PRO A 406 -14.98 18.14 23.13
C PRO A 406 -14.89 16.99 22.11
N ALA A 407 -15.82 16.95 21.15
CA ALA A 407 -15.81 15.97 20.07
C ALA A 407 -14.61 16.18 19.13
N HIS A 408 -14.26 17.44 18.83
CA HIS A 408 -13.06 17.75 18.05
C HIS A 408 -11.79 17.31 18.77
N ALA A 409 -11.64 17.58 20.06
CA ALA A 409 -10.49 17.11 20.84
C ALA A 409 -10.36 15.58 20.84
N ALA A 410 -11.48 14.86 20.93
CA ALA A 410 -11.50 13.40 20.80
C ALA A 410 -11.06 12.93 19.41
N ALA A 411 -11.53 13.60 18.35
CA ALA A 411 -11.16 13.26 16.98
C ALA A 411 -9.69 13.56 16.66
N VAL A 412 -9.14 14.66 17.18
CA VAL A 412 -7.69 14.98 17.10
C VAL A 412 -6.85 13.90 17.78
N THR A 413 -7.34 13.33 18.90
CA THR A 413 -6.66 12.20 19.55
C THR A 413 -6.67 10.96 18.66
N GLY A 414 -7.80 10.68 18.00
CA GLY A 414 -7.90 9.59 17.02
C GLY A 414 -6.94 9.75 15.84
N ASP A 415 -6.89 10.95 15.27
CA ASP A 415 -6.02 11.26 14.14
C ASP A 415 -4.53 11.14 14.51
N THR A 416 -4.12 11.63 15.67
CA THR A 416 -2.73 11.52 16.13
C THR A 416 -2.32 10.07 16.45
N VAL A 417 -3.26 9.19 16.80
CA VAL A 417 -3.03 7.73 16.83
C VAL A 417 -2.96 7.16 15.41
N GLY A 418 -3.77 7.68 14.49
CA GLY A 418 -3.85 7.30 13.09
C GLY A 418 -2.65 7.71 12.23
N ASP A 419 -1.91 8.76 12.60
CA ASP A 419 -0.75 9.26 11.85
C ASP A 419 0.38 8.22 11.68
N PRO A 420 0.96 7.63 12.76
CA PRO A 420 1.95 6.55 12.60
C PRO A 420 1.36 5.32 11.91
N TYR A 421 0.04 5.13 12.00
CA TYR A 421 -0.71 4.06 11.34
C TYR A 421 -0.69 4.23 9.81
N LYS A 422 -1.13 5.39 9.31
CA LYS A 422 -1.35 5.64 7.87
C LYS A 422 -0.13 6.19 7.13
N ASP A 423 0.83 6.81 7.82
CA ASP A 423 1.97 7.50 7.19
C ASP A 423 3.33 6.87 7.47
N THR A 424 3.40 5.91 8.39
CA THR A 424 4.66 5.19 8.68
C THR A 424 4.49 3.68 8.56
N ALA A 425 3.82 3.05 9.51
CA ALA A 425 3.80 1.60 9.62
C ALA A 425 3.00 0.92 8.49
N GLY A 426 1.76 1.34 8.25
CA GLY A 426 0.85 0.73 7.27
C GLY A 426 1.45 0.67 5.86
N PRO A 427 1.84 1.83 5.26
CA PRO A 427 2.45 1.84 3.94
C PRO A 427 3.81 1.11 3.88
N ALA A 428 4.60 1.11 4.95
CA ALA A 428 5.94 0.51 4.96
C ALA A 428 5.94 -1.03 5.09
N ILE A 429 4.82 -1.65 5.49
CA ILE A 429 4.65 -3.11 5.44
C ILE A 429 4.77 -3.62 4.00
N ASN A 430 4.27 -2.87 3.01
CA ASN A 430 4.34 -3.24 1.59
C ASN A 430 5.79 -3.44 1.09
N PRO A 431 6.69 -2.43 1.15
CA PRO A 431 8.08 -2.62 0.73
C PRO A 431 8.78 -3.67 1.59
N MET A 432 8.43 -3.83 2.87
CA MET A 432 8.99 -4.89 3.72
C MET A 432 8.69 -6.30 3.16
N ILE A 433 7.43 -6.59 2.77
CA ILE A 433 7.06 -7.86 2.12
C ILE A 433 7.81 -8.05 0.80
N LYS A 434 7.93 -7.00 -0.02
CA LYS A 434 8.62 -7.06 -1.31
C LYS A 434 10.11 -7.35 -1.15
N VAL A 435 10.79 -6.65 -0.25
CA VAL A 435 12.21 -6.86 0.04
C VAL A 435 12.44 -8.27 0.55
N LEU A 436 11.59 -8.75 1.48
CA LEU A 436 11.68 -10.12 1.99
C LEU A 436 11.61 -11.15 0.85
N ASN A 437 10.65 -11.02 -0.07
CA ASN A 437 10.51 -11.92 -1.22
C ASN A 437 11.69 -11.84 -2.19
N ILE A 438 12.17 -10.63 -2.52
CA ILE A 438 13.30 -10.45 -3.43
C ILE A 438 14.58 -11.04 -2.84
N VAL A 439 14.87 -10.75 -1.56
CA VAL A 439 16.06 -11.28 -0.89
C VAL A 439 15.98 -12.81 -0.80
N ALA A 440 14.83 -13.37 -0.47
CA ALA A 440 14.64 -14.82 -0.47
C ALA A 440 14.86 -15.45 -1.86
N LEU A 441 14.37 -14.82 -2.92
CA LEU A 441 14.57 -15.26 -4.30
C LEU A 441 16.06 -15.27 -4.69
N LEU A 442 16.81 -14.21 -4.34
CA LEU A 442 18.25 -14.13 -4.59
C LEU A 442 19.04 -15.20 -3.82
N LEU A 443 18.51 -15.67 -2.70
CA LEU A 443 19.15 -16.66 -1.83
C LEU A 443 18.73 -18.11 -2.09
N VAL A 444 17.88 -18.38 -3.09
CA VAL A 444 17.38 -19.75 -3.39
C VAL A 444 18.53 -20.75 -3.54
N GLY A 445 19.62 -20.36 -4.21
CA GLY A 445 20.78 -21.23 -4.42
C GLY A 445 21.48 -21.70 -3.15
N PHE A 446 21.26 -21.04 -2.01
CA PHE A 446 21.84 -21.44 -0.72
C PHE A 446 20.87 -22.23 0.16
N LEU A 447 19.58 -22.27 -0.19
CA LEU A 447 18.53 -22.95 0.59
C LEU A 447 18.44 -24.45 0.30
N VAL A 448 19.08 -24.89 -0.78
CA VAL A 448 19.00 -26.26 -1.27
C VAL A 448 20.42 -26.73 -1.50
N HIS A 449 20.84 -27.76 -0.76
CA HIS A 449 22.19 -28.31 -0.74
C HIS A 449 22.16 -29.82 -0.54
#